data_AF-A0A958JFI1-F1
#
_entry.id   AF-A0A958JFI1-F1
#
_cell.length_a   1.000
_cell.length_b   1.000
_cell.length_c   1.000
_cell.angle_alpha   90.00
_cell.angle_beta   90.00
_cell.angle_gamma   90.00
#
_symmetry.space_group_name_H-M   'P 1'
#
loop_
_entity.id
_entity.type
_entity.pdbx_description
1 polymer ?
#
loop_
_entity_poly.entity_id
_entity_poly.type
_entity_poly.pdbx_seq_one_letter_code
_entity_poly.pdbx_strand_id
1 'polypeptide(L)'
;MAKCPVPLLVAVALGGLVGCAQPLSGAAKGGLLGGAIGAGTGAIIGNQTGHSGAGTAIGAGLGAISGAAIGNSMDAQDVERQRLEEQQRRQQQELERQRREIEELRRQQGYDNRGYDSNYGGSSYDRY
;
A
#
# COMPACT_ATOMS: atom_id res chain seq x y z
N MET A 1 -31.62 27.49 26.19
CA MET A 1 -30.57 26.84 27.01
C MET A 1 -30.69 25.34 26.77
N ALA A 2 -29.75 24.55 26.27
CA ALA A 2 -28.41 24.75 25.74
C ALA A 2 -28.31 23.93 24.44
N LYS A 3 -27.72 24.50 23.38
CA LYS A 3 -27.41 23.76 22.15
C LYS A 3 -26.16 22.94 22.45
N CYS A 4 -26.29 21.63 22.64
CA CYS A 4 -25.14 20.76 22.81
C CYS A 4 -24.25 20.85 21.55
N PRO A 5 -22.96 21.17 21.67
CA PRO A 5 -22.07 21.31 20.53
C PRO A 5 -21.64 19.92 20.05
N VAL A 6 -22.57 19.21 19.41
CA VAL A 6 -22.35 17.92 18.74
C VAL A 6 -21.14 17.94 17.79
N PRO A 7 -20.82 19.00 17.02
CA PRO A 7 -19.61 19.00 16.18
C PRO A 7 -18.30 19.11 16.98
N LEU A 8 -18.34 19.64 18.21
CA LEU A 8 -17.15 19.82 19.05
C LEU A 8 -16.73 18.51 19.74
N LEU A 9 -17.69 17.65 20.08
CA LEU A 9 -17.43 16.30 20.61
C LEU A 9 -16.86 15.36 19.53
N VAL A 10 -17.32 15.48 18.28
CA VAL A 10 -16.80 14.70 17.14
C VAL A 10 -15.35 15.10 16.82
N ALA A 11 -15.02 16.39 16.86
CA ALA A 11 -13.66 16.88 16.65
C ALA A 11 -12.67 16.49 17.76
N VAL A 12 -13.11 16.49 19.03
CA VAL A 12 -12.27 16.07 20.18
C VAL A 12 -12.05 14.56 20.18
N ALA A 13 -13.03 13.75 19.76
CA ALA A 13 -12.87 12.30 19.62
C ALA A 13 -11.92 11.92 18.47
N LEU A 14 -11.94 12.67 17.36
CA LEU A 14 -11.00 12.51 16.24
C LEU A 14 -9.56 12.90 16.63
N GLY A 15 -9.37 13.83 17.57
CA GLY A 15 -8.06 14.27 18.05
C GLY A 15 -7.39 13.33 19.06
N GLY A 16 -8.16 12.49 19.77
CA GLY A 16 -7.65 11.65 20.86
C GLY A 16 -6.98 10.33 20.45
N LEU A 17 -7.21 9.86 19.21
CA LEU A 17 -6.75 8.53 18.76
C LEU A 17 -5.41 8.55 18.01
N VAL A 18 -4.78 9.73 17.83
CA VAL A 18 -3.44 9.85 17.22
C VAL A 18 -2.32 9.60 18.25
N GLY A 19 -2.65 9.47 19.54
CA GLY A 19 -1.68 9.33 20.63
C GLY A 19 -1.61 7.93 21.23
N CYS A 20 -0.95 7.00 20.55
CA CYS A 20 -0.10 5.92 21.13
C CYS A 20 0.28 4.96 20.00
N ALA A 21 1.45 5.17 19.40
CA ALA A 21 2.03 4.29 18.40
C ALA A 21 2.50 2.98 19.06
N GLN A 22 1.56 2.11 19.43
CA GLN A 22 1.87 0.70 19.69
C GLN A 22 1.70 -0.09 18.38
N PRO A 23 2.53 -1.11 18.10
CA PRO A 23 2.29 -2.05 17.02
C PRO A 23 0.99 -2.80 17.33
N LEU A 24 -0.11 -2.23 16.85
CA LEU A 24 -1.44 -2.78 17.02
C LEU A 24 -1.57 -3.97 16.07
N SER A 25 -1.94 -5.16 16.58
CA SER A 25 -2.25 -6.31 15.73
C SER A 25 -3.30 -5.92 14.68
N GLY A 26 -3.21 -6.51 13.49
CA GLY A 26 -4.17 -6.32 12.41
C GLY A 26 -5.59 -6.52 12.89
N ALA A 27 -5.86 -7.43 13.83
CA ALA A 27 -7.17 -7.61 14.44
C ALA A 27 -7.67 -6.34 15.15
N ALA A 28 -6.87 -5.74 16.02
CA ALA A 28 -7.26 -4.53 16.72
C ALA A 28 -7.34 -3.33 15.76
N LYS A 29 -6.44 -3.24 14.77
CA LYS A 29 -6.46 -2.19 13.74
C LYS A 29 -7.70 -2.28 12.86
N GLY A 30 -7.99 -3.49 12.35
CA GLY A 30 -9.15 -3.78 11.53
C GLY A 30 -10.45 -3.57 12.31
N GLY A 31 -10.50 -3.99 13.57
CA GLY A 31 -11.66 -3.79 14.42
C GLY A 31 -11.93 -2.32 14.76
N LEU A 32 -10.90 -1.54 15.07
CA LEU A 32 -11.05 -0.10 15.29
C LEU A 32 -11.52 0.61 14.01
N LEU A 33 -10.89 0.32 12.86
CA LEU A 33 -11.25 0.94 11.59
C LEU A 33 -12.67 0.54 11.15
N GLY A 34 -12.97 -0.76 11.19
CA GLY A 34 -14.27 -1.29 10.84
C GLY A 34 -15.37 -0.80 11.79
N GLY A 35 -15.08 -0.72 13.08
CA GLY A 35 -16.00 -0.18 14.09
C GLY A 35 -16.24 1.32 13.92
N ALA A 36 -15.21 2.11 13.60
CA ALA A 36 -15.37 3.54 13.35
C ALA A 36 -16.18 3.81 12.08
N ILE A 37 -15.90 3.09 10.99
CA ILE A 37 -16.67 3.19 9.73
C ILE A 37 -18.11 2.74 9.97
N GLY A 38 -18.30 1.58 10.61
CA GLY A 38 -19.62 1.05 10.92
C GLY A 38 -20.43 1.94 11.85
N ALA A 39 -19.79 2.55 12.86
CA ALA A 39 -20.41 3.55 13.73
C ALA A 39 -20.86 4.78 12.94
N GLY A 40 -20.01 5.31 12.06
CA GLY A 40 -20.31 6.47 11.23
C GLY A 40 -21.50 6.21 10.29
N THR A 41 -21.49 5.09 9.57
CA THR A 41 -22.59 4.70 8.69
C THR A 41 -23.87 4.41 9.48
N GLY A 42 -23.76 3.70 10.59
CA GLY A 42 -24.89 3.37 11.47
C GLY A 42 -25.52 4.59 12.13
N ALA A 43 -24.74 5.61 12.46
CA ALA A 43 -25.22 6.88 12.97
C ALA A 43 -26.03 7.65 11.92
N ILE A 44 -25.58 7.68 10.66
CA ILE A 44 -26.28 8.37 9.56
C ILE A 44 -27.66 7.73 9.33
N ILE A 45 -27.70 6.40 9.21
CA ILE A 45 -28.95 5.66 8.96
C ILE A 45 -29.86 5.69 10.20
N GLY A 46 -29.29 5.51 11.39
CA GLY A 46 -30.02 5.60 12.65
C GLY A 46 -30.63 6.99 12.87
N ASN A 47 -29.95 8.05 12.45
CA ASN A 47 -30.47 9.42 12.54
C ASN A 47 -31.69 9.65 11.63
N GLN A 48 -31.78 8.98 10.48
CA GLN A 48 -32.95 9.06 9.60
C GLN A 48 -34.17 8.30 10.13
N THR A 49 -33.94 7.27 10.95
CA THR A 49 -34.99 6.39 11.50
C THR A 49 -35.36 6.73 12.95
N GLY A 50 -34.79 7.80 13.51
CA GLY A 50 -35.02 8.21 14.91
C GLY A 50 -34.28 7.39 15.96
N HIS A 51 -33.41 6.47 15.54
CA HIS A 51 -32.69 5.52 16.39
C HIS A 51 -31.17 5.61 16.22
N SER A 52 -30.63 6.84 16.23
CA SER A 52 -29.20 7.11 16.00
C SER A 52 -28.26 6.32 16.93
N GLY A 53 -28.61 6.23 18.22
CA GLY A 53 -27.82 5.47 19.20
C GLY A 53 -27.77 3.96 18.91
N ALA A 54 -28.92 3.37 18.56
CA ALA A 54 -28.98 1.95 18.23
C ALA A 54 -28.26 1.63 16.91
N GLY A 55 -28.45 2.48 15.88
CA GLY A 55 -27.76 2.33 14.60
C GLY A 55 -26.24 2.45 14.74
N THR A 56 -25.77 3.40 15.55
CA THR A 56 -24.34 3.57 15.85
C THR A 56 -23.78 2.36 16.58
N ALA A 57 -24.46 1.86 17.62
CA ALA A 57 -23.96 0.73 18.40
C ALA A 57 -23.91 -0.58 17.59
N ILE A 58 -24.94 -0.84 16.78
CA ILE A 58 -25.00 -2.02 15.91
C ILE A 58 -23.93 -1.92 14.82
N GLY A 59 -23.83 -0.77 14.17
CA GLY A 59 -22.82 -0.52 13.14
C GLY A 59 -21.40 -0.63 13.70
N ALA A 60 -21.14 -0.05 14.87
CA ALA A 60 -19.87 -0.15 15.58
C ALA A 60 -19.51 -1.59 15.93
N GLY A 61 -20.44 -2.34 16.55
CA GLY A 61 -20.21 -3.71 16.98
C GLY A 61 -19.96 -4.65 15.80
N LEU A 62 -20.81 -4.61 14.79
CA LEU A 62 -20.66 -5.44 13.60
C LEU A 62 -19.41 -5.08 12.80
N GLY A 63 -19.16 -3.79 12.62
CA GLY A 63 -17.97 -3.29 11.93
C GLY A 63 -16.68 -3.67 12.65
N ALA A 64 -16.66 -3.61 13.98
CA ALA A 64 -15.50 -3.95 14.78
C ALA A 64 -15.21 -5.45 14.77
N ILE A 65 -16.23 -6.31 14.94
CA ILE A 65 -16.05 -7.76 14.89
C ILE A 65 -15.56 -8.19 13.49
N SER A 66 -16.23 -7.69 12.45
CA SER A 66 -15.88 -8.04 11.06
C SER A 66 -14.48 -7.55 10.69
N GLY A 67 -14.18 -6.30 11.03
CA GLY A 67 -12.85 -5.71 10.80
C GLY A 67 -11.76 -6.43 11.58
N ALA A 68 -12.02 -6.86 12.81
CA ALA A 68 -11.05 -7.60 13.62
C ALA A 68 -10.78 -9.00 13.08
N ALA A 69 -11.81 -9.71 12.61
CA ALA A 69 -11.63 -11.02 11.99
C ALA A 69 -10.76 -10.94 10.73
N ILE A 70 -11.05 -9.98 9.84
CA ILE A 70 -10.27 -9.76 8.61
C ILE A 70 -8.85 -9.32 8.97
N GLY A 71 -8.71 -8.37 9.89
CA GLY A 71 -7.44 -7.90 10.41
C GLY A 71 -6.53 -9.01 10.92
N ASN A 72 -7.08 -9.94 11.71
CA ASN A 72 -6.34 -11.08 12.24
C ASN A 72 -5.82 -12.01 11.12
N SER A 73 -6.58 -12.15 10.03
CA SER A 73 -6.14 -12.97 8.88
C SER A 73 -5.05 -12.31 8.04
N MET A 74 -5.03 -10.97 8.00
CA MET A 74 -4.02 -10.20 7.28
C MET A 74 -2.66 -10.26 7.97
N ASP A 75 -2.62 -10.33 9.31
CA ASP A 75 -1.37 -10.46 10.07
C ASP A 75 -0.52 -11.65 9.59
N ALA A 76 -1.15 -12.78 9.25
CA ALA A 76 -0.46 -13.95 8.72
C ALA A 76 0.09 -13.71 7.31
N GLN A 77 -0.65 -12.98 6.47
CA GLN A 77 -0.23 -12.65 5.10
C GLN A 77 0.90 -11.62 5.09
N ASP A 78 0.91 -10.68 6.03
CA ASP A 78 1.94 -9.64 6.12
C ASP A 78 3.32 -10.24 6.39
N VAL A 79 3.40 -11.30 7.19
CA VAL A 79 4.67 -12.02 7.43
C VAL A 79 5.19 -12.66 6.13
N GLU A 80 4.31 -13.27 5.34
CA GLU A 80 4.69 -13.88 4.07
C GLU A 80 5.08 -12.81 3.03
N ARG A 81 4.32 -11.72 2.95
CA ARG A 81 4.63 -10.56 2.10
C ARG A 81 5.99 -9.97 2.44
N GLN A 82 6.30 -9.76 3.73
CA GLN A 82 7.61 -9.27 4.15
C GLN A 82 8.75 -10.19 3.70
N ARG A 83 8.58 -11.51 3.83
CA ARG A 83 9.58 -12.48 3.34
C ARG A 83 9.76 -12.41 1.83
N LEU A 84 8.67 -12.31 1.08
CA LEU A 84 8.70 -12.19 -0.39
C LEU A 84 9.37 -10.89 -0.82
N GLU A 85 9.05 -9.77 -0.17
CA GLU A 85 9.67 -8.46 -0.44
C GLU A 85 11.18 -8.48 -0.17
N GLU A 86 11.63 -9.10 0.92
CA GLU A 86 13.05 -9.26 1.18
C GLU A 86 13.75 -10.11 0.12
N GLN A 87 13.12 -11.21 -0.31
CA GLN A 87 13.66 -12.04 -1.40
C GLN A 87 13.74 -11.26 -2.71
N GLN A 88 12.70 -10.50 -3.05
CA GLN A 88 12.71 -9.63 -4.22
C GLN A 88 13.80 -8.55 -4.14
N ARG A 89 13.98 -7.92 -2.98
CA ARG A 89 15.06 -6.93 -2.77
C ARG A 89 16.43 -7.56 -2.95
N ARG A 90 16.67 -8.75 -2.41
CA ARG A 90 17.92 -9.50 -2.61
C ARG A 90 18.16 -9.79 -4.10
N GLN A 91 17.14 -10.30 -4.79
CA GLN A 91 17.22 -10.57 -6.23
C GLN A 91 17.47 -9.30 -7.07
N GLN A 92 16.83 -8.18 -6.75
CA GLN A 92 17.04 -6.91 -7.44
C GLN A 92 18.48 -6.43 -7.31
N GLN A 93 19.07 -6.55 -6.12
CA GLN A 93 20.47 -6.18 -5.89
C GLN A 93 21.44 -7.07 -6.70
N GLU A 94 21.15 -8.36 -6.84
CA GLU A 94 21.95 -9.27 -7.67
C GLU A 94 21.82 -8.94 -9.16
N LEU A 95 20.60 -8.68 -9.64
CA LEU A 95 20.36 -8.24 -11.02
C LEU A 95 21.07 -6.93 -11.35
N GLU A 96 21.11 -5.97 -10.42
CA GLU A 96 21.87 -4.72 -10.60
C GLU A 96 23.37 -4.96 -10.66
N ARG A 97 23.90 -5.90 -9.87
CA ARG A 97 25.32 -6.30 -9.97
C ARG A 97 25.61 -6.95 -11.32
N GLN A 98 24.78 -7.88 -11.75
CA GLN A 98 24.91 -8.54 -13.06
C GLN A 98 24.77 -7.54 -14.22
N ARG A 99 23.85 -6.58 -14.12
CA ARG A 99 23.65 -5.54 -15.15
C ARG A 99 24.88 -4.67 -15.33
N ARG A 100 25.54 -4.28 -14.23
CA ARG A 100 26.79 -3.51 -14.30
C ARG A 100 27.89 -4.28 -15.01
N GLU A 101 28.06 -5.55 -14.68
CA GLU A 101 29.05 -6.42 -15.33
C GLU A 101 28.74 -6.63 -16.81
N ILE A 102 27.47 -6.88 -17.16
CA ILE A 102 27.03 -6.99 -18.56
C ILE A 102 27.25 -5.67 -19.31
N GLU A 103 27.03 -4.51 -18.68
CA GLU A 103 27.26 -3.22 -19.33
C GLU A 103 28.76 -2.98 -19.58
N GLU A 104 29.63 -3.39 -18.66
CA GLU A 104 31.09 -3.36 -18.85
C GLU A 104 31.54 -4.29 -19.98
N LEU A 105 31.03 -5.53 -20.00
CA LEU A 105 31.27 -6.48 -21.10
C LEU A 105 30.73 -5.95 -22.43
N ARG A 106 29.53 -5.36 -22.44
CA ARG A 106 28.95 -4.72 -23.64
C ARG A 106 29.74 -3.50 -24.08
N ARG A 107 30.36 -2.75 -23.16
CA ARG A 107 31.28 -1.64 -23.52
C ARG A 107 32.54 -2.15 -24.21
N GLN A 108 33.11 -3.28 -23.78
CA GLN A 108 34.22 -3.92 -24.49
C GLN A 108 33.78 -4.46 -25.86
N GLN A 109 32.64 -5.16 -25.92
CA GLN A 109 32.10 -5.65 -27.20
C GLN A 109 31.73 -4.51 -28.16
N GLY A 110 31.32 -3.34 -27.67
CA GLY A 110 31.11 -2.13 -28.47
C GLY A 110 32.40 -1.51 -29.02
N TYR A 111 33.57 -1.94 -28.54
CA TYR A 111 34.87 -1.59 -29.08
C TYR A 111 35.27 -2.55 -30.22
N ASP A 112 34.99 -3.84 -30.06
CA ASP A 112 35.25 -4.87 -31.08
C ASP A 112 34.25 -4.82 -32.25
N ASN A 113 33.01 -4.39 -32.00
CA ASN A 113 31.97 -4.26 -33.04
C ASN A 113 32.04 -2.94 -33.84
N ARG A 114 33.16 -2.18 -33.77
CA ARG A 114 33.49 -1.19 -34.81
C ARG A 114 34.35 -1.78 -35.93
N GLY A 115 34.85 -3.01 -35.77
CA GLY A 115 35.65 -3.72 -36.78
C GLY A 115 34.84 -4.53 -37.80
N TYR A 116 33.53 -4.72 -37.57
CA TYR A 116 32.64 -5.49 -38.46
C TYR A 116 31.72 -4.61 -39.32
N ASP A 117 31.82 -3.28 -39.21
CA ASP A 117 31.03 -2.32 -40.01
C ASP A 117 31.86 -1.65 -41.13
N SER A 118 33.14 -1.97 -41.29
CA SER A 118 34.00 -1.41 -42.35
C SER A 118 34.05 -2.25 -43.64
N ASN A 119 33.17 -3.26 -43.78
CA ASN A 119 33.19 -4.16 -44.93
C ASN A 119 31.81 -4.68 -45.37
N TYR A 120 30.81 -3.81 -45.50
CA TYR A 120 29.60 -4.09 -46.29
C TYR A 120 29.28 -2.92 -47.23
N GLY A 121 29.63 -3.13 -48.51
CA GLY A 121 29.06 -2.43 -49.67
C GLY A 121 29.66 -1.05 -49.96
N GLY A 122 30.63 -0.86 -50.86
CA GLY A 122 30.84 -1.57 -52.11
C GLY A 122 30.33 -0.73 -53.29
N SER A 123 31.28 -0.39 -54.16
CA SER A 123 31.11 0.06 -55.56
C SER A 123 30.77 1.52 -55.83
N SER A 124 31.87 2.26 -56.06
CA SER A 124 31.99 3.30 -57.09
C SER A 124 31.36 2.87 -58.42
N TYR A 125 30.46 3.70 -58.94
CA TYR A 125 30.16 3.94 -60.36
C TYR A 125 29.53 5.35 -60.40
N ASP A 126 29.77 6.23 -61.34
CA ASP A 126 30.90 6.50 -62.21
C ASP A 126 30.77 8.00 -62.52
N ARG A 127 31.89 8.66 -62.78
CA ARG A 127 31.93 10.06 -63.21
C ARG A 127 31.29 10.17 -64.60
N TYR A 128 30.29 11.02 -64.81
CA TYR A 128 30.12 11.94 -65.97
C TYR A 128 28.82 12.75 -65.86
#